data_AF-A0AAV5Y0R7-F1
#
_entry.id   AF-A0AAV5Y0R7-F1
#
_cell.length_a   1.000
_cell.length_b   1.000
_cell.length_c   1.000
_cell.angle_alpha   90.00
_cell.angle_beta   90.00
_cell.angle_gamma   90.00
#
_symmetry.space_group_name_H-M   'P 1'
#
loop_
_entity.id
_entity.type
_entity.pdbx_description
1 polymer ?
#
loop_
_entity_poly.entity_id
_entity_poly.type
_entity_poly.pdbx_seq_one_letter_code
_entity_poly.pdbx_strand_id
1 'polypeptide(L)'
;MRSLMLLLAVVVLAGCAEPIRWTKDGALVEADVQREDFECMQAAREATPRAVYPATHPGGLTLPGRHIYIRCMETKGYRRAD
;
A
#
# COMPACT_ATOMS: atom_id res chain seq x y z
N MET A 1 -21.38 -29.74 1.32
CA MET A 1 -20.39 -29.41 2.37
C MET A 1 -19.02 -29.03 1.80
N ARG A 2 -18.44 -29.79 0.85
CA ARG A 2 -17.15 -29.44 0.19
C ARG A 2 -17.14 -28.07 -0.52
N SER A 3 -18.23 -27.71 -1.20
CA SER A 3 -18.31 -26.45 -1.95
C SER A 3 -18.34 -25.21 -1.06
N LEU A 4 -18.87 -25.33 0.16
CA LEU A 4 -18.93 -24.22 1.13
C LEU A 4 -17.54 -23.92 1.71
N MET A 5 -16.73 -24.95 1.93
CA MET A 5 -15.35 -24.80 2.41
C MET A 5 -14.42 -24.18 1.36
N LEU A 6 -14.62 -24.47 0.07
CA LEU A 6 -13.86 -23.85 -1.02
C LEU A 6 -14.17 -22.36 -1.16
N LEU A 7 -15.44 -21.97 -1.02
CA LEU A 7 -15.84 -20.55 -1.02
C LEU A 7 -15.28 -19.79 0.18
N LEU A 8 -15.29 -20.39 1.38
CA LEU A 8 -14.67 -19.77 2.55
C LEU A 8 -13.15 -19.59 2.38
N ALA A 9 -12.46 -20.58 1.80
CA ALA A 9 -11.02 -20.50 1.57
C ALA A 9 -10.65 -19.37 0.58
N VAL A 10 -11.46 -19.13 -0.45
CA VAL A 10 -11.26 -18.02 -1.41
C VAL A 10 -11.47 -16.66 -0.74
N VAL A 11 -12.48 -16.53 0.12
CA VAL A 11 -12.76 -15.27 0.84
C VAL A 11 -11.69 -14.97 1.89
N VAL A 12 -11.18 -15.99 2.58
CA VAL A 12 -10.09 -15.83 3.57
C VAL A 12 -8.75 -15.50 2.90
N LEU A 13 -8.48 -16.04 1.70
CA LEU A 13 -7.28 -15.70 0.93
C LEU A 13 -7.33 -14.30 0.31
N ALA A 14 -8.54 -13.79 0.01
CA ALA A 14 -8.74 -12.42 -0.45
C ALA A 14 -8.68 -11.37 0.67
N GLY A 15 -8.64 -11.79 1.94
CA GLY A 15 -8.68 -10.92 3.13
C GLY A 15 -7.33 -10.41 3.63
N CYS A 16 -6.22 -10.68 2.94
CA CYS A 16 -4.88 -10.36 3.45
C CYS A 16 -4.22 -9.25 2.63
N ALA A 17 -4.22 -8.04 3.21
CA ALA A 17 -3.74 -6.77 2.68
C ALA A 17 -4.78 -6.03 1.84
N GLU A 18 -5.70 -5.32 2.50
CA GLU A 18 -6.44 -4.24 1.86
C GLU A 18 -5.43 -3.27 1.23
N PRO A 19 -5.34 -3.20 -0.11
CA PRO A 19 -4.45 -2.24 -0.75
C PRO A 19 -4.99 -0.84 -0.44
N ILE A 20 -4.09 0.08 -0.08
CA ILE A 20 -4.47 1.49 0.06
C ILE A 20 -4.95 1.95 -1.32
N ARG A 21 -6.25 2.25 -1.42
CA ARG A 21 -6.82 2.78 -2.65
C ARG A 21 -6.51 4.27 -2.73
N TRP A 22 -5.91 4.68 -3.84
CA TRP A 22 -5.56 6.07 -4.11
C TRP A 22 -6.47 6.66 -5.18
N THR A 23 -6.87 7.90 -4.98
CA THR A 23 -7.56 8.75 -5.97
C THR A 23 -6.69 9.97 -6.26
N LYS A 24 -6.77 10.55 -7.46
CA LYS A 24 -6.04 11.77 -7.87
C LYS A 24 -6.98 12.59 -8.73
N ASP A 25 -6.91 13.91 -8.62
CA ASP A 25 -7.72 14.77 -9.49
C ASP A 25 -7.28 14.57 -10.95
N GLY A 26 -8.22 14.21 -11.82
CA GLY A 26 -7.97 13.92 -13.23
C GLY A 26 -7.96 12.42 -13.57
N ALA A 27 -7.43 12.08 -14.75
CA ALA A 27 -7.35 10.70 -15.19
C ALA A 27 -6.19 9.97 -14.48
N LEU A 28 -6.51 8.89 -13.76
CA LEU A 28 -5.49 7.98 -13.24
C LEU A 28 -4.92 7.16 -14.40
N VAL A 29 -3.69 7.49 -14.80
CA VAL A 29 -2.90 6.64 -15.70
C VAL A 29 -2.21 5.58 -14.84
N GLU A 30 -2.58 4.32 -15.02
CA GLU A 30 -2.10 3.21 -14.18
C GLU A 30 -0.57 3.15 -14.09
N ALA A 31 0.12 3.38 -15.21
CA ALA A 31 1.58 3.40 -15.25
C ALA A 31 2.19 4.52 -14.37
N ASP A 32 1.57 5.70 -14.34
CA ASP A 32 2.04 6.80 -13.48
C ASP A 32 1.80 6.48 -12.00
N VAL A 33 0.66 5.86 -11.67
CA VAL A 33 0.36 5.41 -10.30
C VAL A 33 1.39 4.39 -9.83
N GLN A 34 1.71 3.38 -10.63
CA GLN A 34 2.69 2.35 -10.27
C GLN A 34 4.09 2.93 -10.09
N ARG A 35 4.53 3.82 -11.00
CA ARG A 35 5.83 4.50 -10.89
C ARG A 35 5.89 5.35 -9.62
N GLU A 36 4.87 6.17 -9.41
CA GLU A 36 4.84 7.11 -8.28
C GLU A 36 4.77 6.38 -6.93
N ASP A 37 4.00 5.29 -6.86
CA ASP A 37 3.89 4.39 -5.70
C ASP A 37 5.25 3.74 -5.38
N PHE A 38 5.93 3.20 -6.39
CA PHE A 38 7.25 2.58 -6.22
C PHE A 38 8.29 3.57 -5.69
N GLU A 39 8.35 4.77 -6.26
CA GLU A 39 9.25 5.85 -5.80
C GLU A 39 8.97 6.21 -4.33
N CYS A 40 7.71 6.39 -3.96
CA CYS A 40 7.34 6.72 -2.58
C CYS A 40 7.66 5.56 -1.61
N MET A 41 7.49 4.31 -2.04
CA MET A 41 7.88 3.15 -1.23
C MET A 41 9.40 3.08 -1.02
N GLN A 42 10.21 3.36 -2.05
CA GLN A 42 11.66 3.38 -1.91
C GLN A 42 12.11 4.48 -0.95
N ALA A 43 11.63 5.71 -1.15
CA ALA A 43 11.97 6.84 -0.28
C ALA A 43 11.62 6.56 1.19
N ALA A 44 10.47 5.94 1.44
CA ALA A 44 10.06 5.54 2.79
C ALA A 44 10.98 4.48 3.42
N ARG A 45 11.45 3.50 2.62
CA ARG A 45 12.37 2.44 3.09
C ARG A 45 13.76 2.98 3.38
N GLU A 46 14.27 3.87 2.54
CA GLU A 46 15.58 4.51 2.74
C GLU A 46 15.58 5.40 3.98
N ALA A 47 14.52 6.18 4.18
CA ALA A 47 14.38 7.04 5.35
C ALA A 47 14.16 6.26 6.65
N THR A 48 13.69 5.01 6.59
CA THR A 48 13.36 4.21 7.77
C THR A 48 13.93 2.79 7.68
N PRO A 49 15.24 2.64 7.94
CA PRO A 49 15.90 1.34 7.84
C PRO A 49 15.25 0.31 8.77
N ARG A 50 14.99 -0.88 8.23
CA ARG A 50 14.38 -1.99 8.99
C ARG A 50 15.25 -2.49 10.15
N ALA A 51 16.56 -2.20 10.12
CA ALA A 51 17.47 -2.51 11.21
C ALA A 51 17.15 -1.71 12.49
N VAL A 52 16.48 -0.56 12.36
CA VAL A 52 16.12 0.32 13.48
C VAL A 52 14.63 0.17 13.83
N TYR A 53 13.77 -0.06 12.84
CA TYR A 53 12.32 -0.17 13.04
C TYR A 53 11.77 -1.45 12.38
N PRO A 54 10.99 -2.28 13.09
CA PRO A 54 10.40 -3.47 12.48
C PRO A 54 9.37 -3.10 11.42
N ALA A 55 9.33 -3.86 10.33
CA ALA A 55 8.29 -3.75 9.32
C ALA A 55 6.96 -4.24 9.91
N THR A 56 5.93 -3.40 9.86
CA THR A 56 4.64 -3.61 10.55
C THR A 56 3.44 -3.37 9.66
N HIS A 57 3.64 -2.94 8.40
CA HIS A 57 2.58 -2.53 7.48
C HIS A 57 2.74 -3.13 6.07
N PRO A 58 1.66 -3.10 5.24
CA PRO A 58 1.72 -3.49 3.84
C PRO A 58 2.88 -2.83 3.08
N GLY A 59 3.42 -3.53 2.08
CA GLY A 59 4.66 -3.11 1.40
C GLY A 59 5.92 -3.30 2.25
N GLY A 60 5.81 -3.90 3.44
CA GLY A 60 6.90 -4.12 4.37
C GLY A 60 7.48 -2.81 4.92
N LEU A 61 6.63 -1.80 5.07
CA LEU A 61 7.01 -0.52 5.63
C LEU A 61 7.03 -0.58 7.17
N THR A 62 7.94 0.19 7.75
CA THR A 62 7.95 0.47 9.19
C THR A 62 6.82 1.45 9.52
N LEU A 63 6.46 1.61 10.79
CA LEU A 63 5.43 2.57 11.17
C LEU A 63 5.80 4.02 10.78
N PRO A 64 7.02 4.51 11.02
CA PRO A 64 7.46 5.80 10.47
C PRO A 64 7.51 5.82 8.93
N GLY A 65 7.93 4.72 8.31
CA GLY A 65 7.99 4.60 6.85
C GLY A 65 6.62 4.72 6.20
N ARG A 66 5.58 4.19 6.83
CA ARG A 66 4.20 4.35 6.37
C ARG A 66 3.78 5.82 6.33
N HIS A 67 4.13 6.62 7.35
CA HIS A 67 3.81 8.05 7.35
C HIS A 67 4.53 8.81 6.24
N ILE A 68 5.80 8.46 5.98
CA ILE A 68 6.58 9.05 4.89
C ILE A 68 5.97 8.70 3.54
N TYR A 69 5.62 7.42 3.34
CA TYR A 69 4.96 6.94 2.14
C TYR A 69 3.64 7.68 1.88
N ILE A 70 2.76 7.76 2.89
CA ILE A 70 1.46 8.45 2.77
C ILE A 70 1.67 9.92 2.40
N ARG A 71 2.57 10.61 3.10
CA ARG A 71 2.88 12.02 2.80
C ARG A 71 3.43 12.19 1.38
N CYS A 72 4.30 11.29 0.92
CA CYS A 72 4.81 11.31 -0.45
C CYS A 72 3.67 11.20 -1.47
N MET A 73 2.75 10.25 -1.30
CA MET A 73 1.59 10.10 -2.17
C MET A 73 0.70 11.35 -2.14
N GLU A 74 0.44 11.92 -0.96
CA GLU A 74 -0.33 13.17 -0.81
C GLU A 74 0.33 14.35 -1.54
N THR A 75 1.65 14.49 -1.49
CA THR A 75 2.38 15.55 -2.24
C THR A 75 2.33 15.39 -3.75
N LYS A 76 2.14 14.16 -4.23
CA LYS A 76 1.92 13.86 -5.67
C LYS A 76 0.46 14.07 -6.10
N GLY A 77 -0.39 14.56 -5.20
CA GLY A 77 -1.80 14.85 -5.45
C GLY A 77 -2.74 13.67 -5.22
N TYR A 78 -2.25 12.56 -4.65
CA TYR A 78 -3.12 11.45 -4.30
C TYR A 78 -3.87 11.69 -2.98
N ARG A 79 -5.10 11.21 -2.92
CA ARG A 79 -5.93 11.16 -1.72
C ARG A 79 -6.34 9.72 -1.47
N ARG A 80 -6.41 9.34 -0.19
CA ARG A 80 -6.91 8.01 0.18
C ARG A 80 -8.39 7.91 -0.21
N ALA A 81 -8.74 6.83 -0.91
CA ALA A 81 -10.12 6.49 -1.15
C ALA A 81 -10.61 5.76 0.11
N ASP A 82 -11.44 6.43 0.89
CA ASP A 82 -12.09 5.86 2.08
C ASP A 82 -13.19 4.84 1.67
#